data_AF-A0A9Q5CQH7-F1
#
_entry.id   AF-A0A9Q5CQH7-F1
#
_cell.length_a   1.000
_cell.length_b   1.000
_cell.length_c   1.000
_cell.angle_alpha   90.00
_cell.angle_beta   90.00
_cell.angle_gamma   90.00
#
_symmetry.space_group_name_H-M   'P 1'
#
loop_
_entity.id
_entity.type
_entity.pdbx_description
1 polymer ?
#
loop_
_entity_poly.entity_id
_entity_poly.type
_entity_poly.pdbx_seq_one_letter_code
_entity_poly.pdbx_strand_id
1 'polypeptide(L)'
;MNKNPYEQFPHISDDEITLRKIVDTDLDEIFEIYSNEELFKYSPVMIKKNKNTVANMIGHFERDFHKKKCIFLGICLNNEPEKVVGIAEIFDYSSEVNMITIGYRLNDKFWGNGIATKAVRVMVDCLFNDIGINRIQAFIMPENIKSQNVLERNGFIKEGTIRQGYTWKGQGVVDLNLYSLLKSEVEK
;
A
#
# COMPACT_ATOMS: atom_id res chain seq x y z
N MET A 1 19.89 -2.54 -14.15
CA MET A 1 20.25 -3.28 -12.91
C MET A 1 19.09 -3.11 -11.95
N ASN A 2 18.56 -4.21 -11.40
CA ASN A 2 17.45 -4.15 -10.43
C ASN A 2 18.03 -3.72 -9.08
N LYS A 3 17.44 -2.71 -8.45
CA LYS A 3 17.81 -2.25 -7.11
C LYS A 3 17.00 -3.01 -6.07
N ASN A 4 17.58 -3.19 -4.88
CA ASN A 4 16.80 -3.72 -3.77
C ASN A 4 15.86 -2.60 -3.24
N PRO A 5 14.54 -2.84 -3.12
CA PRO A 5 13.58 -1.81 -2.68
C PRO A 5 13.83 -1.31 -1.24
N TYR A 6 14.67 -2.00 -0.46
CA TYR A 6 15.03 -1.65 0.91
C TYR A 6 16.42 -0.99 1.04
N GLU A 7 17.04 -0.54 -0.06
CA GLU A 7 18.33 0.18 -0.01
C GLU A 7 18.21 1.56 0.61
N GLN A 8 17.18 2.30 0.23
CA GLN A 8 16.89 3.64 0.74
C GLN A 8 15.39 3.77 0.96
N PHE A 9 14.99 4.47 2.02
CA PHE A 9 13.58 4.75 2.26
C PHE A 9 13.04 5.59 1.09
N PRO A 10 12.04 5.10 0.33
CA PRO A 10 11.63 5.77 -0.89
C PRO A 10 10.89 7.07 -0.59
N HIS A 11 11.12 8.05 -1.44
CA HIS A 11 10.33 9.28 -1.57
C HIS A 11 9.89 9.34 -3.02
N ILE A 12 8.59 9.19 -3.25
CA ILE A 12 8.04 8.98 -4.59
C ILE A 12 7.00 10.07 -4.84
N SER A 13 7.11 10.80 -5.94
CA SER A 13 6.19 11.91 -6.21
C SER A 13 5.88 12.03 -7.71
N ASP A 14 4.63 12.38 -8.03
CA ASP A 14 4.26 12.97 -9.32
C ASP A 14 3.77 14.41 -9.10
N ASP A 15 3.09 14.99 -10.10
CA ASP A 15 2.57 16.36 -10.03
C ASP A 15 1.47 16.56 -8.96
N GLU A 16 0.80 15.49 -8.51
CA GLU A 16 -0.36 15.57 -7.63
C GLU A 16 -0.20 14.86 -6.27
N ILE A 17 0.56 13.76 -6.23
CA ILE A 17 0.71 12.89 -5.08
C ILE A 17 2.18 12.73 -4.70
N THR A 18 2.44 12.76 -3.40
CA THR A 18 3.72 12.37 -2.81
C THR A 18 3.51 11.21 -1.84
N LEU A 19 4.32 10.16 -1.98
CA LEU A 19 4.49 9.06 -1.06
C LEU A 19 5.79 9.28 -0.29
N ARG A 20 5.69 9.58 1.00
CA ARG A 20 6.84 9.89 1.85
C ARG A 20 6.88 9.03 3.10
N LYS A 21 8.04 8.97 3.74
CA LYS A 21 8.18 8.37 5.07
C LYS A 21 7.19 8.99 6.05
N ILE A 22 6.55 8.13 6.85
CA ILE A 22 5.68 8.52 7.95
C ILE A 22 6.58 8.88 9.15
N VAL A 23 6.31 10.02 9.76
CA VAL A 23 7.05 10.56 10.91
C VAL A 23 6.13 10.80 12.10
N ASP A 24 6.71 11.05 13.27
CA ASP A 24 5.94 11.18 14.52
C ASP A 24 4.92 12.33 14.49
N THR A 25 5.16 13.38 13.70
CA THR A 25 4.22 14.48 13.52
C THR A 25 2.97 14.09 12.71
N ASP A 26 2.97 12.96 12.00
CA ASP A 26 1.82 12.43 11.28
C ASP A 26 0.85 11.64 12.19
N LEU A 27 1.14 11.55 13.50
CA LEU A 27 0.42 10.67 14.44
C LEU A 27 -1.10 10.87 14.41
N ASP A 28 -1.56 12.10 14.22
CA ASP A 28 -2.98 12.44 14.29
C ASP A 28 -3.71 11.88 13.07
N GLU A 29 -3.17 12.10 11.88
CA GLU A 29 -3.66 11.56 10.61
C GLU A 29 -3.60 10.03 10.59
N ILE A 30 -2.48 9.45 11.05
CA ILE A 30 -2.32 7.99 11.11
C ILE A 30 -3.29 7.39 12.14
N PHE A 31 -3.51 8.03 13.29
CA PHE A 31 -4.50 7.59 14.26
C PHE A 31 -5.91 7.65 13.71
N GLU A 32 -6.26 8.70 12.99
CA GLU A 32 -7.56 8.81 12.32
C GLU A 32 -7.78 7.65 11.34
N ILE A 33 -6.78 7.32 10.52
CA ILE A 33 -6.83 6.17 9.62
C ILE A 33 -7.03 4.87 10.40
N TYR A 34 -6.16 4.57 11.36
CA TYR A 34 -6.18 3.27 12.08
C TYR A 34 -7.37 3.10 13.04
N SER A 35 -8.04 4.17 13.44
CA SER A 35 -9.22 4.09 14.32
C SER A 35 -10.54 3.98 13.55
N ASN A 36 -10.54 4.21 12.24
CA ASN A 36 -11.73 4.17 11.41
C ASN A 36 -12.19 2.73 11.11
N GLU A 37 -13.40 2.36 11.53
CA GLU A 37 -13.94 1.01 11.37
C GLU A 37 -14.24 0.65 9.89
N GLU A 38 -14.71 1.61 9.10
CA GLU A 38 -15.03 1.40 7.68
C GLU A 38 -13.79 1.04 6.86
N LEU A 39 -12.63 1.59 7.21
CA LEU A 39 -11.36 1.32 6.53
C LEU A 39 -10.84 -0.11 6.75
N PHE A 40 -11.18 -0.72 7.87
CA PHE A 40 -10.65 -2.03 8.28
C PHE A 40 -11.64 -3.18 8.02
N LYS A 41 -12.80 -2.88 7.43
CA LYS A 41 -13.79 -3.88 6.99
C LYS A 41 -13.18 -4.97 6.10
N TYR A 42 -12.22 -4.61 5.24
CA TYR A 42 -11.55 -5.51 4.29
C TYR A 42 -10.04 -5.59 4.51
N SER A 43 -9.59 -5.57 5.76
CA SER A 43 -8.18 -5.47 6.13
C SER A 43 -7.70 -6.65 6.99
N PRO A 44 -6.45 -7.12 6.82
CA PRO A 44 -5.83 -8.10 7.71
C PRO A 44 -5.44 -7.53 9.08
N VAL A 45 -5.55 -6.21 9.24
CA VAL A 45 -5.18 -5.48 10.46
C VAL A 45 -6.45 -5.15 11.24
N MET A 46 -6.35 -5.08 12.57
CA MET A 46 -7.45 -4.59 13.40
C MET A 46 -7.30 -3.08 13.66
N ILE A 47 -8.44 -2.41 13.81
CA ILE A 47 -8.51 -1.02 14.26
C ILE A 47 -7.73 -0.80 15.56
N LYS A 48 -7.22 0.42 15.74
CA LYS A 48 -6.50 0.83 16.94
C LYS A 48 -7.20 2.03 17.54
N LYS A 49 -7.89 1.80 18.66
CA LYS A 49 -8.61 2.86 19.40
C LYS A 49 -7.73 3.63 20.39
N ASN A 50 -6.44 3.28 20.51
CA ASN A 50 -5.49 3.94 21.41
C ASN A 50 -4.38 4.61 20.60
N LYS A 51 -4.28 5.95 20.73
CA LYS A 51 -3.28 6.78 20.04
C LYS A 51 -1.84 6.41 20.41
N ASN A 52 -1.57 6.02 21.66
CA ASN A 52 -0.24 5.55 22.08
C ASN A 52 0.15 4.24 21.39
N THR A 53 -0.82 3.35 21.13
CA THR A 53 -0.57 2.13 20.34
C THR A 53 -0.19 2.46 18.90
N VAL A 54 -0.79 3.52 18.33
CA VAL A 54 -0.44 4.01 17.00
C VAL A 54 0.94 4.68 16.99
N ALA A 55 1.26 5.51 17.99
CA ALA A 55 2.59 6.12 18.13
C ALA A 55 3.69 5.06 18.20
N ASN A 56 3.52 4.03 19.03
CA ASN A 56 4.47 2.91 19.10
C ASN A 56 4.60 2.16 17.76
N MET A 57 3.52 2.06 17.00
CA MET A 57 3.52 1.42 15.68
C MET A 57 4.23 2.29 14.63
N ILE A 58 4.11 3.62 14.66
CA ILE A 58 4.90 4.51 13.79
C ILE A 58 6.40 4.30 14.04
N GLY A 59 6.82 4.23 15.30
CA GLY A 59 8.20 3.91 15.68
C GLY A 59 8.69 2.52 15.20
N HIS A 60 7.77 1.63 14.81
CA HIS A 60 8.11 0.32 14.24
C HIS A 60 8.32 0.33 12.72
N PHE A 61 7.83 1.34 11.98
CA PHE A 61 7.95 1.37 10.53
C PHE A 61 9.40 1.42 10.07
N GLU A 62 10.24 2.21 10.74
CA GLU A 62 11.68 2.26 10.49
C GLU A 62 12.34 0.89 10.70
N ARG A 63 11.97 0.22 11.79
CA ARG A 63 12.49 -1.12 12.11
C ARG A 63 12.08 -2.14 11.05
N ASP A 64 10.83 -2.11 10.61
CA ASP A 64 10.31 -3.05 9.61
C ASP A 64 10.94 -2.80 8.22
N PHE A 65 11.29 -1.55 7.89
CA PHE A 65 12.12 -1.20 6.72
C PHE A 65 13.52 -1.81 6.80
N HIS A 66 14.26 -1.58 7.90
CA HIS A 66 15.62 -2.12 8.07
C HIS A 66 15.67 -3.65 8.11
N LYS A 67 14.58 -4.28 8.59
CA LYS A 67 14.40 -5.74 8.56
C LYS A 67 13.92 -6.27 7.20
N LYS A 68 13.80 -5.41 6.18
CA LYS A 68 13.32 -5.75 4.83
C LYS A 68 11.95 -6.43 4.82
N LYS A 69 11.08 -6.06 5.77
CA LYS A 69 9.78 -6.69 5.98
C LYS A 69 8.66 -5.94 5.29
N CYS A 70 8.62 -4.62 5.47
CA CYS A 70 7.60 -3.76 4.88
C CYS A 70 8.10 -2.32 4.85
N ILE A 71 7.75 -1.59 3.80
CA ILE A 71 7.90 -0.15 3.68
C ILE A 71 6.53 0.48 3.86
N PHE A 72 6.39 1.36 4.84
CA PHE A 72 5.17 2.13 5.08
C PHE A 72 5.40 3.58 4.65
N LEU A 73 4.56 4.06 3.74
CA LEU A 73 4.60 5.42 3.21
C LEU A 73 3.28 6.14 3.48
N GLY A 74 3.35 7.40 3.85
CA GLY A 74 2.21 8.30 3.91
C GLY A 74 1.87 8.78 2.52
N ILE A 75 0.60 8.66 2.12
CA ILE A 75 0.06 9.25 0.90
C ILE A 75 -0.31 10.68 1.22
N CYS A 76 0.30 11.65 0.53
CA CYS A 76 0.07 13.09 0.71
C CYS A 76 -0.36 13.71 -0.62
N LEU A 77 -1.23 14.71 -0.57
CA LEU A 77 -1.54 15.54 -1.74
C LEU A 77 -0.50 16.65 -1.85
N ASN A 78 -0.02 16.96 -3.05
CA ASN A 78 1.04 17.96 -3.23
C ASN A 78 0.61 19.40 -2.84
N ASN A 79 -0.69 19.69 -2.85
CA ASN A 79 -1.23 20.95 -2.36
C ASN A 79 -1.31 21.03 -0.81
N GLU A 80 -1.18 19.90 -0.12
CA GLU A 80 -1.14 19.78 1.34
C GLU A 80 -0.08 18.71 1.76
N PRO A 81 1.22 18.90 1.46
CA PRO A 81 2.23 17.84 1.54
C PRO A 81 2.56 17.38 2.97
N GLU A 82 2.25 18.24 3.96
CA GLU A 82 2.39 17.93 5.38
C GLU A 82 1.30 16.97 5.88
N LYS A 83 0.19 16.83 5.14
CA LYS A 83 -0.96 16.05 5.60
C LYS A 83 -1.00 14.67 4.96
N VAL A 84 -0.94 13.64 5.81
CA VAL A 84 -1.13 12.26 5.38
C VAL A 84 -2.62 11.96 5.22
N VAL A 85 -3.03 11.61 4.01
CA VAL A 85 -4.44 11.25 3.68
C VAL A 85 -4.64 9.74 3.52
N GLY A 86 -3.56 8.96 3.53
CA GLY A 86 -3.59 7.52 3.39
C GLY A 86 -2.24 6.87 3.68
N ILE A 87 -2.20 5.55 3.58
CA ILE A 87 -0.98 4.75 3.78
C ILE A 87 -0.80 3.86 2.56
N ALA A 88 0.41 3.84 2.03
CA ALA A 88 0.88 2.88 1.03
C ALA A 88 1.85 1.90 1.69
N GLU A 89 1.79 0.64 1.28
CA GLU A 89 2.57 -0.47 1.81
C GLU A 89 3.28 -1.19 0.66
N ILE A 90 4.56 -1.48 0.82
CA ILE A 90 5.35 -2.28 -0.12
C ILE A 90 6.01 -3.40 0.69
N PHE A 91 5.71 -4.65 0.38
CA PHE A 91 6.12 -5.80 1.19
C PHE A 91 6.23 -7.09 0.36
N ASP A 92 6.64 -8.20 1.00
CA ASP A 92 6.82 -9.52 0.39
C ASP A 92 7.68 -9.48 -0.89
N TYR A 93 8.80 -8.75 -0.84
CA TYR A 93 9.77 -8.73 -1.93
C TYR A 93 10.45 -10.09 -2.07
N SER A 94 10.34 -10.68 -3.26
CA SER A 94 11.07 -11.88 -3.66
C SER A 94 12.13 -11.49 -4.68
N SER A 95 13.40 -11.59 -4.30
CA SER A 95 14.53 -11.35 -5.21
C SER A 95 14.68 -12.44 -6.27
N GLU A 96 14.26 -13.67 -5.97
CA GLU A 96 14.35 -14.81 -6.90
C GLU A 96 13.40 -14.62 -8.09
N VAL A 97 12.17 -14.19 -7.83
CA VAL A 97 11.16 -13.92 -8.87
C VAL A 97 11.24 -12.47 -9.39
N ASN A 98 11.93 -11.60 -8.66
CA ASN A 98 11.89 -10.15 -8.81
C ASN A 98 10.46 -9.59 -8.77
N MET A 99 9.75 -9.96 -7.70
CA MET A 99 8.33 -9.65 -7.49
C MET A 99 8.14 -8.92 -6.15
N ILE A 100 7.13 -8.06 -6.08
CA ILE A 100 6.75 -7.37 -4.84
C ILE A 100 5.24 -7.24 -4.69
N THR A 101 4.76 -7.20 -3.44
CA THR A 101 3.34 -6.96 -3.13
C THR A 101 3.15 -5.51 -2.70
N ILE A 102 2.07 -4.88 -3.17
CA ILE A 102 1.64 -3.55 -2.73
C ILE A 102 0.32 -3.63 -1.95
N GLY A 103 0.16 -2.70 -1.02
CA GLY A 103 -1.07 -2.44 -0.29
C GLY A 103 -1.31 -0.94 -0.19
N TYR A 104 -2.57 -0.53 -0.03
CA TYR A 104 -2.90 0.87 0.19
C TYR A 104 -4.21 1.01 0.95
N ARG A 105 -4.32 2.07 1.74
CA ARG A 105 -5.53 2.48 2.45
C ARG A 105 -5.64 3.99 2.39
N LEU A 106 -6.82 4.48 2.08
CA LEU A 106 -7.11 5.91 2.02
C LEU A 106 -8.13 6.23 3.10
N ASN A 107 -7.94 7.34 3.82
CA ASN A 107 -8.94 7.89 4.71
C ASN A 107 -10.27 8.11 3.93
N ASP A 108 -11.39 7.75 4.53
CA ASP A 108 -12.71 7.73 3.89
C ASP A 108 -13.16 9.11 3.43
N LYS A 109 -12.74 10.17 4.12
CA LYS A 109 -12.95 11.57 3.73
C LYS A 109 -12.40 11.90 2.33
N PHE A 110 -11.47 11.09 1.82
CA PHE A 110 -10.80 11.29 0.54
C PHE A 110 -11.26 10.30 -0.55
N TRP A 111 -12.20 9.40 -0.25
CA TRP A 111 -12.72 8.44 -1.23
C TRP A 111 -13.47 9.13 -2.38
N GLY A 112 -13.49 8.47 -3.54
CA GLY A 112 -14.19 8.98 -4.73
C GLY A 112 -13.41 10.02 -5.54
N ASN A 113 -12.29 10.53 -5.04
CA ASN A 113 -11.49 11.57 -5.69
C ASN A 113 -10.32 11.05 -6.54
N GLY A 114 -10.25 9.73 -6.79
CA GLY A 114 -9.18 9.12 -7.59
C GLY A 114 -7.80 9.07 -6.93
N ILE A 115 -7.65 9.52 -5.68
CA ILE A 115 -6.36 9.60 -4.95
C ILE A 115 -5.70 8.23 -4.83
N ALA A 116 -6.44 7.18 -4.46
CA ALA A 116 -5.88 5.83 -4.39
C ALA A 116 -5.37 5.32 -5.75
N THR A 117 -6.07 5.64 -6.84
CA THR A 117 -5.62 5.32 -8.21
C THR A 117 -4.30 6.02 -8.54
N LYS A 118 -4.17 7.31 -8.21
CA LYS A 118 -2.93 8.08 -8.40
C LYS A 118 -1.78 7.54 -7.54
N ALA A 119 -2.05 7.23 -6.27
CA ALA A 119 -1.05 6.64 -5.38
C ALA A 119 -0.53 5.29 -5.90
N VAL A 120 -1.42 4.42 -6.40
CA VAL A 120 -1.01 3.14 -7.02
C VAL A 120 -0.19 3.37 -8.29
N ARG A 121 -0.59 4.32 -9.15
CA ARG A 121 0.17 4.67 -10.35
C ARG A 121 1.61 5.08 -10.00
N VAL A 122 1.77 5.99 -9.04
CA VAL A 122 3.08 6.48 -8.59
C VAL A 122 3.92 5.35 -7.98
N MET A 123 3.31 4.43 -7.22
CA MET A 123 4.01 3.22 -6.75
C MET A 123 4.48 2.35 -7.91
N VAL A 124 3.61 2.07 -8.89
CA VAL A 124 3.93 1.25 -10.06
C VAL A 124 5.09 1.83 -10.86
N ASP A 125 5.03 3.13 -11.15
CA ASP A 125 6.07 3.83 -11.91
C ASP A 125 7.43 3.73 -11.22
N CYS A 126 7.49 3.97 -9.91
CA CYS A 126 8.73 3.85 -9.15
C CYS A 126 9.25 2.40 -9.09
N LEU A 127 8.36 1.45 -8.80
CA LEU A 127 8.73 0.04 -8.68
C LEU A 127 9.28 -0.51 -10.01
N PHE A 128 8.70 -0.13 -11.15
CA PHE A 128 9.18 -0.59 -12.46
C PHE A 128 10.37 0.20 -13.00
N ASN A 129 10.31 1.53 -12.96
CA ASN A 129 11.29 2.37 -13.65
C ASN A 129 12.53 2.65 -12.78
N ASP A 130 12.34 2.95 -11.49
CA ASP A 130 13.44 3.36 -10.61
C ASP A 130 14.11 2.18 -9.91
N ILE A 131 13.30 1.22 -9.47
CA ILE A 131 13.73 0.02 -8.72
C ILE A 131 13.99 -1.16 -9.66
N GLY A 132 13.22 -1.30 -10.73
CA GLY A 132 13.40 -2.39 -11.70
C GLY A 132 12.76 -3.72 -11.28
N ILE A 133 11.63 -3.67 -10.57
CA ILE A 133 10.80 -4.85 -10.29
C ILE A 133 10.24 -5.42 -11.60
N ASN A 134 10.09 -6.74 -11.69
CA ASN A 134 9.52 -7.40 -12.87
C ASN A 134 8.00 -7.59 -12.73
N ARG A 135 7.53 -7.86 -11.51
CA ARG A 135 6.12 -8.14 -11.23
C ARG A 135 5.66 -7.47 -9.95
N ILE A 136 4.54 -6.76 -10.03
CA ILE A 136 3.84 -6.19 -8.87
C ILE A 136 2.56 -6.99 -8.69
N GLN A 137 2.20 -7.30 -7.44
CA GLN A 137 0.95 -7.97 -7.12
C GLN A 137 0.22 -7.33 -5.94
N ALA A 138 -1.05 -7.66 -5.80
CA ALA A 138 -1.87 -7.24 -4.68
C ALA A 138 -2.97 -8.27 -4.40
N PHE A 139 -3.37 -8.36 -3.13
CA PHE A 139 -4.43 -9.24 -2.67
C PHE A 139 -5.59 -8.42 -2.12
N ILE A 140 -6.80 -8.71 -2.60
CA ILE A 140 -8.01 -7.97 -2.24
C ILE A 140 -9.13 -8.95 -1.89
N MET A 141 -9.83 -8.73 -0.78
CA MET A 141 -11.08 -9.46 -0.49
C MET A 141 -12.11 -9.26 -1.61
N PRO A 142 -12.78 -10.32 -2.11
CA PRO A 142 -13.74 -10.22 -3.22
C PRO A 142 -14.83 -9.15 -3.05
N GLU A 143 -15.19 -8.82 -1.81
CA GLU A 143 -16.20 -7.81 -1.47
C GLU A 143 -15.71 -6.37 -1.62
N ASN A 144 -14.39 -6.14 -1.67
CA ASN A 144 -13.80 -4.80 -1.77
C ASN A 144 -13.70 -4.35 -3.23
N ILE A 145 -14.87 -4.11 -3.84
CA ILE A 145 -15.00 -3.69 -5.25
C ILE A 145 -14.27 -2.36 -5.53
N LYS A 146 -14.23 -1.45 -4.55
CA LYS A 146 -13.53 -0.15 -4.70
C LYS A 146 -12.04 -0.34 -4.94
N SER A 147 -11.39 -1.23 -4.17
CA SER A 147 -9.96 -1.53 -4.32
C SER A 147 -9.68 -2.29 -5.62
N GLN A 148 -10.57 -3.20 -6.02
CA GLN A 148 -10.47 -3.91 -7.32
C GLN A 148 -10.45 -2.92 -8.50
N ASN A 149 -11.39 -1.98 -8.52
CA ASN A 149 -11.45 -0.93 -9.54
C ASN A 149 -10.19 -0.04 -9.56
N VAL A 150 -9.54 0.19 -8.42
CA VAL A 150 -8.30 0.97 -8.36
C VAL A 150 -7.15 0.22 -9.04
N LEU A 151 -7.03 -1.09 -8.80
CA LEU A 151 -6.02 -1.91 -9.46
C LEU A 151 -6.28 -2.04 -10.96
N GLU A 152 -7.51 -2.33 -11.37
CA GLU A 152 -7.88 -2.49 -12.79
C GLU A 152 -7.64 -1.21 -13.60
N ARG A 153 -7.89 -0.03 -13.01
CA ARG A 153 -7.55 1.27 -13.63
C ARG A 153 -6.05 1.52 -13.78
N ASN A 154 -5.23 0.83 -13.01
CA ASN A 154 -3.77 0.85 -13.13
C ASN A 154 -3.25 -0.32 -13.98
N GLY A 155 -4.12 -0.99 -14.74
CA GLY A 155 -3.74 -2.04 -15.67
C GLY A 155 -3.51 -3.40 -15.03
N PHE A 156 -3.71 -3.56 -13.72
CA PHE A 156 -3.57 -4.87 -13.09
C PHE A 156 -4.63 -5.84 -13.62
N ILE A 157 -4.22 -7.08 -13.83
CA ILE A 157 -5.07 -8.18 -14.28
C ILE A 157 -5.40 -9.06 -13.08
N LYS A 158 -6.68 -9.42 -12.94
CA LYS A 158 -7.11 -10.44 -11.97
C LYS A 158 -6.70 -11.82 -12.47
N GLU A 159 -5.79 -12.48 -11.76
CA GLU A 159 -5.32 -13.83 -12.11
C GLU A 159 -6.26 -14.92 -11.57
N GLY A 160 -6.96 -14.64 -10.46
CA GLY A 160 -7.90 -15.58 -9.87
C GLY A 160 -8.27 -15.22 -8.44
N THR A 161 -8.94 -16.17 -7.78
CA THR A 161 -9.32 -16.09 -6.37
C THR A 161 -8.69 -17.25 -5.61
N ILE A 162 -7.85 -16.92 -4.64
CA ILE A 162 -7.32 -17.88 -3.68
C ILE A 162 -8.41 -18.10 -2.64
N ARG A 163 -9.07 -19.26 -2.72
CA ARG A 163 -10.16 -19.64 -1.80
C ARG A 163 -9.57 -20.14 -0.49
N GLN A 164 -9.95 -19.53 0.62
CA GLN A 164 -9.60 -19.95 1.98
C GLN A 164 -8.10 -20.22 2.20
N GLY A 165 -7.23 -19.53 1.45
CA GLY A 165 -5.78 -19.74 1.51
C GLY A 165 -5.06 -18.95 2.59
N TYR A 166 -5.78 -18.05 3.27
CA TYR A 166 -5.20 -17.14 4.26
C TYR A 166 -6.09 -17.01 5.49
N THR A 167 -5.45 -16.72 6.62
CA THR A 167 -6.13 -16.32 7.86
C THR A 167 -5.78 -14.88 8.16
N TRP A 168 -6.78 -14.03 8.27
CA TRP A 168 -6.65 -12.61 8.58
C TRP A 168 -7.18 -12.32 9.98
N LYS A 169 -6.41 -11.56 10.77
CA LYS A 169 -6.78 -11.26 12.16
C LYS A 169 -8.07 -10.44 12.19
N GLY A 170 -9.08 -10.97 12.89
CA GLY A 170 -10.41 -10.35 12.97
C GLY A 170 -11.38 -10.74 11.85
N GLN A 171 -10.91 -11.42 10.79
CA GLN A 171 -11.73 -11.88 9.67
C GLN A 171 -11.83 -13.42 9.61
N GLY A 172 -10.87 -14.13 10.21
CA GLY A 172 -10.82 -15.59 10.14
C GLY A 172 -10.20 -16.06 8.83
N VAL A 173 -10.68 -17.19 8.30
CA VAL A 173 -10.24 -17.73 7.01
C VAL A 173 -10.91 -16.96 5.88
N VAL A 174 -10.13 -16.44 4.93
CA VAL A 174 -10.61 -15.52 3.89
C VAL A 174 -10.28 -15.99 2.47
N ASP A 175 -11.13 -15.57 1.53
CA ASP A 175 -10.87 -15.62 0.10
C ASP A 175 -10.18 -14.32 -0.34
N LEU A 176 -9.21 -14.40 -1.26
CA LEU A 176 -8.50 -13.23 -1.80
C LEU A 176 -8.41 -13.29 -3.32
N ASN A 177 -8.85 -12.23 -3.99
CA ASN A 177 -8.54 -12.00 -5.39
C ASN A 177 -7.07 -11.60 -5.50
N LEU A 178 -6.31 -12.34 -6.32
CA LEU A 178 -4.94 -12.00 -6.69
C LEU A 178 -4.98 -11.18 -7.98
N TYR A 179 -4.37 -10.01 -7.91
CA TYR A 179 -4.13 -9.13 -9.04
C TYR A 179 -2.63 -8.99 -9.27
N SER A 180 -2.22 -8.87 -10.53
CA SER A 180 -0.83 -8.64 -10.88
C SER A 180 -0.68 -7.68 -12.06
N LEU A 181 0.52 -7.10 -12.17
CA LEU A 181 0.97 -6.30 -13.29
C LEU A 181 2.43 -6.65 -13.56
N LEU A 182 2.75 -6.87 -14.84
CA LEU A 182 4.11 -7.17 -15.30
C LEU A 182 4.75 -5.94 -15.92
N LYS A 183 6.07 -5.81 -15.76
CA LYS A 183 6.84 -4.72 -16.34
C LYS A 183 6.63 -4.60 -17.86
N SER A 184 6.61 -5.74 -18.55
CA SER A 184 6.40 -5.84 -20.00
C SER A 184 5.03 -5.37 -20.49
N GLU A 185 4.06 -5.19 -19.59
CA GLU A 185 2.71 -4.69 -19.94
C GLU A 185 2.64 -3.16 -19.91
N VAL A 186 3.64 -2.50 -19.29
CA VAL A 186 3.74 -1.04 -19.15
C VAL A 186 4.81 -0.47 -20.08
N GLU A 187 5.92 -1.18 -20.30
CA GLU A 187 6.97 -0.79 -21.25
C GLU A 187 6.51 -1.06 -22.70
N LYS A 188 6.04 -0.02 -23.40
CA LYS A 188 5.86 0.00 -24.86
C LYS A 188 6.81 0.99 -25.52
#